data_AF-A0A355QEF5-F1
#
_entry.id   AF-A0A355QEF5-F1
#
_cell.length_a   1.000
_cell.length_b   1.000
_cell.length_c   1.000
_cell.angle_alpha   90.00
_cell.angle_beta   90.00
_cell.angle_gamma   90.00
#
_symmetry.space_group_name_H-M   'P 1'
#
loop_
_entity.id
_entity.type
_entity.pdbx_description
1 polymer ?
#
loop_
_entity_poly.entity_id
_entity_poly.type
_entity_poly.pdbx_seq_one_letter_code
_entity_poly.pdbx_strand_id
1 'polypeptide(L)'
;MSEQSLIPGWEVVIGLEVHAELATVTKMFSSAPNHFGGEPNTNVDPVSLGLPGSLPVLNERAVELAIRVGLALDCRIQRSVFARKNYFY
;
A
#
# COMPACT_ATOMS: atom_id res chain seq x y z
N MET A 1 24.04 -28.40 5.33
CA MET A 1 24.61 -27.76 4.14
C MET A 1 25.59 -26.72 4.64
N SER A 2 26.88 -26.83 4.30
CA SER A 2 27.89 -25.87 4.74
C SER A 2 27.65 -24.51 4.09
N GLU A 3 27.44 -23.47 4.89
CA GLU A 3 27.45 -22.08 4.42
C GLU A 3 28.84 -21.76 3.86
N GLN A 4 28.97 -21.79 2.53
CA GLN A 4 30.10 -21.17 1.86
C GLN A 4 29.79 -19.68 1.74
N SER A 5 30.54 -18.87 2.49
CA SER A 5 30.56 -17.42 2.36
C SER A 5 30.90 -17.03 0.92
N LEU A 6 29.97 -16.39 0.21
CA LEU A 6 30.13 -15.91 -1.17
C LEU A 6 31.27 -14.89 -1.31
N ILE A 7 31.59 -14.14 -0.23
CA ILE A 7 32.67 -13.15 -0.18
C ILE A 7 33.48 -13.37 1.11
N PRO A 8 34.71 -13.93 1.04
CA PRO A 8 35.50 -14.22 2.22
C PRO A 8 35.70 -12.99 3.13
N GLY A 9 35.40 -13.14 4.42
CA GLY A 9 35.58 -12.08 5.42
C GLY A 9 34.41 -11.09 5.55
N TRP A 10 33.32 -11.29 4.81
CA TRP A 10 32.14 -10.42 4.85
C TRP A 10 30.84 -11.23 4.99
N GLU A 11 29.84 -10.61 5.62
CA GLU A 11 28.47 -11.15 5.73
C GLU A 11 27.54 -10.38 4.77
N VAL A 12 26.72 -11.10 4.00
CA VAL A 12 25.74 -10.50 3.08
C VAL A 12 24.40 -10.36 3.78
N VAL A 13 23.90 -9.12 3.88
CA VAL A 13 22.60 -8.80 4.49
C VAL A 13 21.68 -8.21 3.42
N ILE A 14 20.51 -8.81 3.22
CA ILE A 14 19.51 -8.40 2.22
C ILE A 14 18.19 -8.11 2.91
N GLY A 15 17.63 -6.93 2.67
CA GLY A 15 16.28 -6.55 3.05
C GLY A 15 15.41 -6.32 1.82
N LEU A 16 14.12 -6.64 1.92
CA LEU A 16 13.15 -6.46 0.84
C LEU A 16 12.06 -5.49 1.28
N GLU A 17 11.68 -4.58 0.39
CA GLU A 17 10.49 -3.73 0.51
C GLU A 17 9.55 -4.05 -0.65
N VAL A 18 8.31 -4.42 -0.32
CA VAL A 18 7.34 -4.89 -1.31
C VAL A 18 6.06 -4.06 -1.18
N HIS A 19 5.61 -3.48 -2.30
CA HIS A 19 4.30 -2.88 -2.43
C HIS A 19 3.39 -3.79 -3.25
N ALA A 20 2.17 -4.02 -2.77
CA ALA A 20 1.15 -4.81 -3.46
C ALA A 20 -0.15 -4.01 -3.52
N GLU A 21 -0.79 -3.99 -4.70
CA GLU A 21 -2.08 -3.34 -4.89
C GLU A 21 -3.21 -4.24 -4.39
N LEU A 22 -4.11 -3.69 -3.58
CA LEU A 22 -5.26 -4.42 -3.08
C LEU A 22 -6.38 -4.44 -4.14
N ALA A 23 -6.88 -5.64 -4.45
CA ALA A 23 -7.98 -5.87 -5.38
C ALA A 23 -9.32 -5.36 -4.84
N THR A 24 -9.47 -4.04 -4.81
CA THR A 24 -10.65 -3.29 -4.37
C THR A 24 -11.35 -2.67 -5.57
N VAL A 25 -12.66 -2.39 -5.45
CA VAL A 25 -13.45 -1.77 -6.54
C VAL A 25 -13.23 -0.25 -6.59
N THR A 26 -13.03 0.38 -5.43
CA THR A 26 -12.82 1.82 -5.28
C THR A 26 -11.49 2.11 -4.60
N LYS A 27 -10.97 3.33 -4.74
CA LYS A 27 -9.69 3.76 -4.15
C LYS A 27 -9.72 3.72 -2.61
N MET A 28 -8.53 3.88 -2.00
CA MET A 28 -8.32 3.77 -0.55
C MET A 28 -9.03 4.84 0.27
N PHE A 29 -9.11 6.07 -0.25
CA PHE A 29 -9.63 7.24 0.48
C PHE A 29 -10.77 7.96 -0.26
N SER A 30 -11.25 7.38 -1.36
CA SER A 30 -12.17 8.02 -2.30
C SER A 30 -13.08 6.99 -2.96
N SER A 31 -14.23 7.43 -3.48
CA SER A 31 -15.19 6.57 -4.18
C SER A 31 -14.86 6.36 -5.65
N ALA A 32 -13.80 6.98 -6.17
CA ALA A 32 -13.37 6.78 -7.56
C ALA A 32 -12.97 5.31 -7.80
N PRO A 33 -13.15 4.77 -9.01
CA PRO A 33 -12.80 3.40 -9.33
C PRO A 33 -11.31 3.09 -9.16
N ASN A 34 -11.00 1.89 -8.66
CA ASN A 34 -9.67 1.29 -8.69
C ASN A 34 -9.62 0.25 -9.82
N HIS A 35 -9.45 0.73 -11.05
CA HIS A 35 -9.49 -0.09 -12.26
C HIS A 35 -8.32 0.28 -13.18
N PHE A 36 -7.65 -0.73 -13.72
CA PHE A 36 -6.54 -0.56 -14.66
C PHE A 36 -7.02 -0.14 -16.05
N GLY A 37 -6.30 0.79 -16.69
CA GLY A 37 -6.66 1.32 -18.01
C GLY A 37 -7.72 2.42 -17.93
N GLY A 38 -8.38 2.68 -19.06
CA GLY A 38 -9.27 3.84 -19.24
C GLY A 38 -8.53 5.07 -19.77
N GLU A 39 -9.31 6.10 -20.11
CA GLU A 39 -8.76 7.35 -20.64
C GLU A 39 -8.10 8.18 -19.52
N PRO A 40 -7.09 9.01 -19.84
CA PRO A 40 -6.43 9.86 -18.86
C PRO A 40 -7.42 10.71 -18.05
N ASN A 41 -7.24 10.73 -16.72
CA ASN A 41 -8.03 11.53 -15.78
C ASN A 41 -9.54 11.26 -15.77
N THR A 42 -9.97 10.03 -16.06
CA THR A 42 -11.40 9.65 -16.01
C THR A 42 -11.82 8.97 -14.70
N ASN A 43 -10.94 8.16 -14.10
CA ASN A 43 -11.18 7.54 -12.79
C ASN A 43 -10.71 8.45 -11.65
N VAL A 44 -11.24 9.67 -11.57
CA VAL A 44 -10.82 10.71 -10.61
C VAL A 44 -12.00 11.34 -9.88
N ASP A 45 -11.69 12.03 -8.79
CA ASP A 45 -12.63 12.80 -7.98
C ASP A 45 -11.87 13.89 -7.20
N PRO A 46 -12.56 14.80 -6.48
CA PRO A 46 -11.88 15.89 -5.77
C PRO A 46 -10.82 15.44 -4.77
N VAL A 47 -11.00 14.27 -4.13
CA VAL A 47 -10.05 13.73 -3.14
C VAL A 47 -8.77 13.23 -3.83
N SER A 48 -8.93 12.41 -4.88
CA SER A 48 -7.78 11.84 -5.61
C SER A 48 -7.00 12.89 -6.41
N LEU A 49 -7.63 14.01 -6.77
CA LEU A 49 -6.99 15.18 -7.37
C LEU A 49 -6.36 16.14 -6.34
N GLY A 50 -6.56 15.92 -5.04
CA GLY A 50 -6.05 16.80 -4.00
C GLY A 50 -6.66 18.21 -4.02
N LEU A 51 -7.91 18.34 -4.45
CA LEU A 51 -8.56 19.64 -4.55
C LEU A 51 -8.84 20.25 -3.16
N PRO A 52 -8.81 21.59 -3.02
CA PRO A 52 -9.10 22.27 -1.77
C PRO A 52 -10.46 21.87 -1.18
N GLY A 53 -10.51 21.61 0.13
CA GLY A 53 -11.74 21.26 0.85
C GLY A 53 -12.18 19.80 0.72
N SER A 54 -11.49 18.96 -0.05
CA SER A 54 -11.75 17.53 -0.11
C SER A 54 -11.28 16.81 1.17
N LEU A 55 -12.02 15.77 1.60
CA LEU A 55 -11.72 14.98 2.79
C LEU A 55 -11.65 13.48 2.47
N PRO A 56 -10.65 12.75 3.01
CA PRO A 56 -10.51 11.31 2.75
C PRO A 56 -11.55 10.50 3.54
N VAL A 57 -12.09 9.46 2.90
CA VAL A 57 -12.96 8.45 3.54
C VAL A 57 -12.34 7.07 3.34
N LEU A 58 -12.01 6.40 4.44
CA LEU A 58 -11.32 5.12 4.43
C LEU A 58 -12.17 3.99 3.80
N ASN A 59 -11.55 3.22 2.92
CA ASN A 59 -12.14 2.03 2.31
C ASN A 59 -12.10 0.83 3.27
N GLU A 60 -13.26 0.37 3.74
CA GLU A 60 -13.40 -0.77 4.66
C GLU A 60 -12.84 -2.08 4.06
N ARG A 61 -13.09 -2.34 2.78
CA ARG A 61 -12.60 -3.54 2.10
C ARG A 61 -11.08 -3.56 2.01
N ALA A 62 -10.45 -2.39 1.82
CA ALA A 62 -9.00 -2.28 1.83
C ALA A 62 -8.41 -2.65 3.21
N VAL A 63 -9.03 -2.20 4.30
CA VAL A 63 -8.63 -2.56 5.67
C VAL A 63 -8.76 -4.06 5.90
N GLU A 64 -9.88 -4.65 5.48
CA GLU A 64 -10.12 -6.09 5.61
C GLU A 64 -9.05 -6.91 4.86
N LEU A 65 -8.74 -6.55 3.61
CA LEU A 65 -7.71 -7.22 2.82
C LEU A 65 -6.32 -7.07 3.46
N ALA A 66 -5.98 -5.88 3.99
CA ALA A 66 -4.71 -5.66 4.68
C ALA A 66 -4.59 -6.52 5.95
N ILE A 67 -5.67 -6.68 6.73
CA ILE A 67 -5.71 -7.58 7.90
C ILE A 67 -5.52 -9.03 7.45
N ARG A 68 -6.20 -9.47 6.39
CA ARG A 68 -6.05 -10.83 5.84
C ARG A 68 -4.60 -11.11 5.43
N VAL A 69 -3.92 -10.16 4.77
CA VAL A 69 -2.50 -10.28 4.42
C VAL A 69 -1.64 -10.40 5.67
N GLY A 70 -1.87 -9.56 6.68
CA GLY A 70 -1.16 -9.65 7.95
C GLY A 70 -1.29 -11.02 8.62
N LEU A 71 -2.52 -11.55 8.71
CA LEU A 71 -2.77 -12.88 9.27
C LEU A 71 -2.14 -14.01 8.44
N ALA A 72 -2.17 -13.90 7.10
CA ALA A 72 -1.56 -14.89 6.20
C ALA A 72 -0.02 -14.91 6.27
N LEU A 73 0.59 -13.82 6.75
CA LEU A 73 2.03 -13.67 6.96
C LEU A 73 2.41 -13.80 8.45
N ASP A 74 1.56 -14.43 9.28
CA ASP A 74 1.78 -14.64 10.71
C ASP A 74 2.08 -13.35 11.51
N CYS A 75 1.58 -12.20 11.04
CA CYS A 75 1.75 -10.92 11.72
C CYS A 75 0.74 -10.75 12.86
N ARG A 76 1.14 -10.01 13.90
CA ARG A 76 0.22 -9.58 14.96
C ARG A 76 -0.52 -8.31 14.56
N ILE A 77 -1.84 -8.39 14.45
CA ILE A 77 -2.69 -7.23 14.14
C ILE A 77 -2.69 -6.25 15.32
N GLN A 78 -2.49 -4.96 15.01
CA GLN A 78 -2.44 -3.87 15.98
C GLN A 78 -3.43 -2.78 15.60
N ARG A 79 -3.89 -2.03 16.61
CA ARG A 79 -4.57 -0.76 16.36
C ARG A 79 -3.57 0.24 15.79
N SER A 80 -3.91 0.85 14.67
CA SER A 80 -3.03 1.76 13.94
C SER A 80 -3.69 3.11 13.68
N VAL A 81 -2.88 4.07 13.23
CA VAL A 81 -3.30 5.40 12.79
C VAL A 81 -2.72 5.67 11.40
N PHE A 82 -3.46 6.39 10.57
CA PHE A 82 -2.93 6.90 9.30
C PHE A 82 -2.03 8.12 9.55
N ALA A 83 -0.89 8.16 8.88
CA ALA A 83 0.07 9.28 8.93
C ALA A 83 0.20 9.94 7.56
N ARG A 84 0.57 11.23 7.52
CA ARG A 84 0.85 11.97 6.29
C ARG A 84 2.34 11.96 6.00
N LYS A 85 2.76 11.38 4.87
CA LYS A 85 4.13 11.43 4.34
C LYS A 85 4.21 12.54 3.29
N ASN A 86 4.82 13.68 3.62
CA ASN A 86 4.82 14.88 2.78
C ASN A 86 6.09 14.95 1.91
N TYR A 87 5.93 15.15 0.60
CA TYR A 87 6.99 15.38 -0.38
C TYR A 87 6.40 16.00 -1.66
N PHE A 88 7.23 16.62 -2.50
CA PHE A 88 6.84 17.15 -3.81
C PHE A 88 7.24 16.16 -4.91
N TYR A 89 6.33 15.89 -5.86
CA TYR A 89 6.57 15.05 -7.04
C TYR A 89 5.73 15.54 -8.23
#